data_AF-A0A7L1KBS4-F1
#
_entry.id   AF-A0A7L1KBS4-F1
#
_cell.length_a   1.000
_cell.length_b   1.000
_cell.length_c   1.000
_cell.angle_alpha   90.00
_cell.angle_beta   90.00
_cell.angle_gamma   90.00
#
_symmetry.space_group_name_H-M   'P 1'
#
loop_
_entity.id
_entity.type
_entity.pdbx_description
1 polymer ?
#
loop_
_entity_poly.entity_id
_entity_poly.type
_entity_poly.pdbx_seq_one_letter_code
_entity_poly.pdbx_strand_id
1 'polypeptide(L)'
;RFIVCPQLARTVQRCLQDGARPGPQPVLLECAPGPGILTRTLLNAGVRVVALESNSAFLPNLQSLENSLDGQLKVIYGDFFRLDPLVTGTVKPPAMCSDKLFETMGVAAVPWRADVPVKIFGILPQKKERNTLWRLLFALYECSSIYRYGRVELNIFISEKEYKVLTAKPGETRAYQALTVLWQVGCEIQLLHMEPWSSFVTNLKNGGLAVPKSTWLPNDHLCLVRLTPQQNLFTGGLKPTNSATFIFMVKQCLAKPKSRLTDRLNSWSLDNCGKLLRELEIPRNAEARNLHPEDYRRLFQALQNSSIFTETWFHDDVLESIRHIN
;
A
#
# COMPACT_ATOMS: atom_id res chain seq x y z
N ARG A 1 4.30 7.05 -15.75
CA ARG A 1 5.12 8.27 -15.58
C ARG A 1 6.55 7.80 -15.42
N PHE A 2 7.52 8.56 -15.92
CA PHE A 2 8.93 8.14 -15.88
C PHE A 2 9.80 9.24 -15.27
N ILE A 3 10.80 8.82 -14.51
CA ILE A 3 11.88 9.68 -14.06
C ILE A 3 12.90 9.72 -15.19
N VAL A 4 13.05 10.89 -15.82
CA VAL A 4 14.05 11.11 -16.86
C VAL A 4 15.10 12.15 -16.46
N CYS A 5 14.81 12.95 -15.43
CA CYS A 5 15.73 13.95 -14.88
C CYS A 5 16.79 13.26 -14.01
N PRO A 6 18.09 13.36 -14.34
CA PRO A 6 19.16 12.73 -13.56
C PRO A 6 19.27 13.25 -12.11
N GLN A 7 18.94 14.53 -11.88
CA GLN A 7 18.89 15.09 -10.53
C GLN A 7 17.83 14.38 -9.68
N LEU A 8 16.61 14.24 -10.21
CA LEU A 8 15.53 13.53 -9.51
C LEU A 8 15.88 12.06 -9.28
N ALA A 9 16.48 11.38 -10.26
CA ALA A 9 16.91 9.99 -10.11
C ALA A 9 17.92 9.83 -8.95
N ARG A 10 18.88 10.76 -8.80
CA ARG A 10 19.82 10.77 -7.67
C ARG A 10 19.14 11.06 -6.33
N THR A 11 18.17 11.98 -6.30
CA THR A 11 17.37 12.22 -5.09
C THR A 11 16.64 10.96 -4.65
N VAL A 12 15.93 10.30 -5.58
CA VAL A 12 15.22 9.04 -5.29
C VAL A 12 16.18 7.95 -4.83
N GLN A 13 17.32 7.78 -5.50
CA GLN A 13 18.35 6.81 -5.12
C GLN A 13 18.83 7.03 -3.68
N ARG A 14 19.09 8.26 -3.24
CA ARG A 14 19.44 8.58 -1.84
C ARG A 14 18.31 8.22 -0.89
N CYS A 15 17.08 8.64 -1.18
CA CYS A 15 15.91 8.33 -0.36
C CYS A 15 15.72 6.81 -0.17
N LEU A 16 15.99 5.99 -1.18
CA LEU A 16 15.85 4.53 -1.08
C LEU A 16 16.96 3.87 -0.24
N GLN A 17 18.12 4.49 -0.17
CA GLN A 17 19.27 4.03 0.62
C GLN A 17 19.23 4.54 2.07
N ASP A 18 18.55 5.66 2.34
CA ASP A 18 18.40 6.20 3.69
C ASP A 18 17.71 5.19 4.62
N GLY A 19 18.40 4.83 5.72
CA GLY A 19 17.95 3.82 6.67
C GLY A 19 18.41 2.39 6.37
N ALA A 20 19.32 2.19 5.41
CA ALA A 20 19.98 0.90 5.20
C ALA A 20 20.69 0.45 6.49
N ARG A 21 20.36 -0.76 6.97
CA ARG A 21 20.97 -1.36 8.14
C ARG A 21 22.25 -2.11 7.76
N PRO A 22 23.19 -2.33 8.72
CA PRO A 22 24.29 -3.26 8.52
C PRO A 22 23.76 -4.66 8.20
N GLY A 23 24.25 -5.28 7.11
CA GLY A 23 23.85 -6.62 6.69
C GLY A 23 23.63 -6.75 5.18
N PRO A 24 23.14 -7.92 4.72
CA PRO A 24 22.77 -8.12 3.32
C PRO A 24 21.71 -7.10 2.91
N GLN A 25 21.98 -6.34 1.85
CA GLN A 25 21.01 -5.38 1.34
C GLN A 25 19.80 -6.11 0.75
N PRO A 26 18.57 -5.69 1.05
CA PRO A 26 17.38 -6.28 0.45
C PRO A 26 17.40 -6.07 -1.07
N VAL A 27 16.81 -7.00 -1.82
CA VAL A 27 16.65 -6.86 -3.27
C VAL A 27 15.72 -5.68 -3.54
N LEU A 28 16.14 -4.79 -4.45
CA LEU A 28 15.32 -3.66 -4.91
C LEU A 28 14.61 -4.03 -6.22
N LEU A 29 13.28 -4.06 -6.18
CA LEU A 29 12.43 -4.19 -7.37
C LEU A 29 12.01 -2.79 -7.86
N GLU A 30 12.44 -2.40 -9.06
CA GLU A 30 12.01 -1.19 -9.74
C GLU A 30 10.86 -1.50 -10.69
N CYS A 31 9.66 -0.96 -10.41
CA CYS A 31 8.48 -1.17 -11.23
C CYS A 31 8.34 -0.10 -12.32
N ALA A 32 8.12 -0.54 -13.57
CA ALA A 32 7.98 0.28 -14.76
C ALA A 32 9.13 1.32 -14.95
N PRO A 33 10.40 0.86 -15.00
CA PRO A 33 11.57 1.73 -15.13
C PRO A 33 11.58 2.60 -16.40
N GLY A 34 10.89 2.16 -17.46
CA GLY A 34 10.78 2.84 -18.74
C GLY A 34 12.15 3.07 -19.38
N PRO A 35 12.55 4.34 -19.64
CA PRO A 35 13.86 4.66 -20.19
C PRO A 35 15.07 4.20 -19.35
N GLY A 36 14.86 3.81 -18.08
CA GLY A 36 15.89 3.20 -17.23
C GLY A 36 16.89 4.19 -16.61
N ILE A 37 16.55 5.49 -16.52
CA ILE A 37 17.43 6.51 -15.91
C ILE A 37 17.63 6.24 -14.42
N LEU A 38 16.55 5.93 -13.70
CA LEU A 38 16.66 5.54 -12.30
C LEU A 38 17.38 4.18 -12.16
N THR A 39 17.05 3.18 -12.97
CA THR A 39 17.76 1.89 -13.02
C THR A 39 19.27 2.07 -13.09
N ARG A 40 19.76 2.85 -14.06
CA ARG A 40 21.21 3.14 -14.21
C ARG A 40 21.78 3.89 -13.01
N THR A 41 21.02 4.82 -12.45
CA THR A 41 21.43 5.59 -11.26
C THR A 41 21.59 4.68 -10.03
N LEU A 42 20.69 3.72 -9.84
CA LEU A 42 20.76 2.71 -8.78
C LEU A 42 21.94 1.76 -8.96
N LEU A 43 22.14 1.26 -10.17
CA LEU A 43 23.25 0.37 -10.52
C LEU A 43 24.61 1.05 -10.31
N ASN A 44 24.75 2.31 -10.75
CA ASN A 44 25.97 3.10 -10.51
C ASN A 44 26.25 3.35 -9.03
N ALA A 45 25.22 3.25 -8.17
CA ALA A 45 25.36 3.34 -6.72
C ALA A 45 25.59 1.95 -6.06
N GLY A 46 25.88 0.91 -6.84
CA GLY A 46 26.16 -0.44 -6.37
C GLY A 46 24.91 -1.21 -5.90
N VAL A 47 23.71 -0.74 -6.24
CA VAL A 47 22.47 -1.41 -5.87
C VAL A 47 22.17 -2.52 -6.87
N ARG A 48 21.93 -3.74 -6.39
CA ARG A 48 21.36 -4.80 -7.22
C ARG A 48 19.88 -4.53 -7.49
N VAL A 49 19.51 -4.50 -8.77
CA VAL A 49 18.16 -4.11 -9.21
C VAL A 49 17.48 -5.25 -9.96
N VAL A 50 16.21 -5.47 -9.65
CA VAL A 50 15.29 -6.20 -10.53
C VAL A 50 14.35 -5.18 -11.18
N ALA A 51 14.37 -5.09 -12.49
CA ALA A 51 13.49 -4.22 -13.27
C ALA A 51 12.26 -5.01 -13.73
N LEU A 52 11.07 -4.61 -13.26
CA LEU A 52 9.80 -5.17 -13.70
C LEU A 52 9.13 -4.20 -14.68
N GLU A 53 9.33 -4.43 -15.97
CA GLU A 53 8.85 -3.53 -17.03
C GLU A 53 7.58 -4.09 -17.69
N SER A 54 6.56 -3.24 -17.79
CA SER A 54 5.23 -3.58 -18.31
C SER A 54 5.05 -3.25 -19.78
N ASN A 55 5.88 -2.35 -20.33
CA ASN A 55 5.83 -1.91 -21.71
C ASN A 55 6.98 -2.54 -22.49
N SER A 56 6.63 -3.42 -23.42
CA SER A 56 7.58 -4.16 -24.25
C SER A 56 8.51 -3.28 -25.08
N ALA A 57 8.14 -2.02 -25.37
CA ALA A 57 8.98 -1.09 -26.11
C ALA A 57 10.28 -0.73 -25.38
N PHE A 58 10.30 -0.82 -24.04
CA PHE A 58 11.51 -0.52 -23.24
C PHE A 58 12.38 -1.75 -22.97
N LEU A 59 11.83 -2.96 -23.14
CA LEU A 59 12.54 -4.20 -22.84
C LEU A 59 13.86 -4.36 -23.59
N PRO A 60 13.97 -4.12 -24.92
CA PRO A 60 15.23 -4.36 -25.63
C PRO A 60 16.41 -3.57 -25.04
N ASN A 61 16.18 -2.31 -24.67
CA ASN A 61 17.22 -1.45 -24.10
C ASN A 61 17.59 -1.88 -22.66
N LEU A 62 16.61 -2.30 -21.86
CA LEU A 62 16.85 -2.79 -20.51
C LEU A 62 17.58 -4.14 -20.52
N GLN A 63 17.21 -5.04 -21.43
CA GLN A 63 17.86 -6.35 -21.59
C GLN A 63 19.28 -6.21 -22.14
N SER A 64 19.51 -5.27 -23.07
CA SER A 64 20.86 -4.94 -23.51
C SER A 64 21.73 -4.44 -22.35
N LEU A 65 21.16 -3.64 -21.44
CA LEU A 65 21.85 -3.22 -20.21
C LEU A 65 22.11 -4.40 -19.26
N GLU A 66 21.14 -5.28 -19.05
CA GLU A 66 21.27 -6.50 -18.22
C GLU A 66 22.44 -7.38 -18.69
N ASN A 67 22.54 -7.63 -20.00
CA ASN A 67 23.62 -8.43 -20.59
C ASN A 67 25.01 -7.84 -20.39
N SER A 68 25.12 -6.55 -20.01
CA SER A 68 26.39 -5.85 -19.79
C SER A 68 26.83 -5.78 -18.31
N LEU A 69 26.00 -6.21 -17.36
CA LEU A 69 26.15 -5.91 -15.93
C LEU A 69 26.34 -7.12 -15.02
N ASP A 70 26.75 -8.27 -15.56
CA ASP A 70 27.09 -9.52 -14.86
C ASP A 70 26.31 -9.74 -13.53
N GLY A 71 24.99 -9.92 -13.65
CA GLY A 71 24.11 -10.27 -12.52
C GLY A 71 23.64 -9.12 -11.62
N GLN A 72 24.10 -7.88 -11.82
CA GLN A 72 23.67 -6.71 -11.03
C GLN A 72 22.25 -6.22 -11.39
N LEU A 73 21.82 -6.46 -12.63
CA LEU A 73 20.48 -6.16 -13.12
C LEU A 73 19.79 -7.47 -13.51
N LYS A 74 18.49 -7.57 -13.24
CA LYS A 74 17.60 -8.58 -13.82
C LYS A 74 16.37 -7.93 -14.44
N VAL A 75 16.03 -8.23 -15.70
CA VAL A 75 14.85 -7.64 -16.36
C VAL A 75 13.75 -8.68 -16.49
N ILE A 76 12.55 -8.33 -16.04
CA ILE A 76 11.36 -9.17 -16.08
C ILE A 76 10.26 -8.42 -16.82
N TYR A 77 9.67 -9.06 -17.83
CA TYR A 77 8.46 -8.53 -18.48
C TYR A 77 7.23 -8.81 -17.63
N GLY A 78 6.71 -7.77 -16.97
CA GLY A 78 5.55 -7.87 -16.11
C GLY A 78 5.08 -6.52 -15.56
N ASP A 79 3.88 -6.50 -14.99
CA ASP A 79 3.22 -5.32 -14.48
C ASP A 79 2.81 -5.52 -13.01
N PHE A 80 3.47 -4.77 -12.13
CA PHE A 80 3.20 -4.79 -10.68
C PHE A 80 1.73 -4.51 -10.33
N PHE A 81 1.05 -3.69 -11.13
CA PHE A 81 -0.35 -3.32 -10.93
C PHE A 81 -1.33 -4.38 -11.45
N ARG A 82 -0.81 -5.43 -12.09
CA ARG A 82 -1.54 -6.60 -12.58
C ARG A 82 -0.99 -7.90 -11.98
N LEU A 83 -0.43 -7.81 -10.78
CA LEU A 83 -0.07 -8.98 -9.98
C LEU A 83 -1.32 -9.67 -9.44
N ASP A 84 -1.27 -11.00 -9.46
CA ASP A 84 -2.29 -11.91 -8.92
C ASP A 84 -3.71 -11.58 -9.43
N PRO A 85 -3.91 -11.55 -10.77
CA PRO A 85 -5.22 -11.26 -11.32
C PRO A 85 -6.23 -12.36 -10.94
N LEU A 86 -7.46 -11.95 -10.65
CA LEU A 86 -8.60 -12.84 -10.38
C LEU A 86 -9.14 -13.45 -11.68
N VAL A 87 -8.31 -14.20 -12.42
CA VAL A 87 -8.68 -14.86 -13.66
C VAL A 87 -8.61 -16.38 -13.50
N THR A 88 -9.59 -17.07 -14.07
CA THR A 88 -9.58 -18.53 -14.18
C THR A 88 -8.74 -18.92 -15.41
N GLY A 89 -7.54 -19.46 -15.19
CA GLY A 89 -6.67 -19.97 -16.25
C GLY A 89 -5.26 -19.37 -16.26
N THR A 90 -4.53 -19.61 -17.35
CA THR A 90 -3.12 -19.20 -17.47
C THR A 90 -2.99 -17.68 -17.54
N VAL A 91 -2.26 -17.11 -16.58
CA VAL A 91 -1.93 -15.68 -16.56
C VAL A 91 -0.92 -15.37 -17.67
N LYS A 92 -1.27 -14.42 -18.55
CA LYS A 92 -0.40 -13.97 -19.65
C LYS A 92 0.26 -12.64 -19.34
N PRO A 93 1.55 -12.46 -19.72
CA PRO A 93 2.23 -11.18 -19.60
C PRO A 93 1.45 -10.04 -20.29
N PRO A 94 1.50 -8.81 -19.75
CA PRO A 94 2.34 -8.40 -18.61
C PRO A 94 1.72 -8.71 -17.23
N ALA A 95 0.54 -9.31 -17.15
CA ALA A 95 0.05 -9.79 -15.85
C ALA A 95 0.87 -11.02 -15.40
N MET A 96 1.04 -11.21 -14.10
CA MET A 96 1.77 -12.36 -13.56
C MET A 96 1.39 -12.65 -12.11
N CYS A 97 1.76 -13.83 -11.60
CA CYS A 97 1.62 -14.16 -10.19
C CYS A 97 2.83 -13.65 -9.41
N SER A 98 2.59 -13.14 -8.20
CA SER A 98 3.64 -12.72 -7.26
C SER A 98 4.58 -13.88 -6.92
N ASP A 99 4.06 -15.11 -6.79
CA ASP A 99 4.89 -16.29 -6.56
C ASP A 99 5.95 -16.47 -7.65
N LYS A 100 5.55 -16.33 -8.91
CA LYS A 100 6.47 -16.45 -10.05
C LYS A 100 7.47 -15.31 -10.10
N LEU A 101 7.04 -14.10 -9.76
CA LEU A 101 7.91 -12.93 -9.69
C LEU A 101 9.01 -13.14 -8.64
N PHE A 102 8.63 -13.49 -7.42
CA PHE A 102 9.57 -13.63 -6.29
C PHE A 102 10.49 -14.84 -6.46
N GLU A 103 9.99 -15.96 -7.00
CA GLU A 103 10.83 -17.09 -7.43
C GLU A 103 11.90 -16.63 -8.43
N THR A 104 11.48 -15.88 -9.47
CA THR A 104 12.39 -15.36 -10.49
C THR A 104 13.42 -14.38 -9.90
N MET A 105 13.05 -13.63 -8.87
CA MET A 105 13.96 -12.74 -8.14
C MET A 105 14.93 -13.49 -7.21
N GLY A 106 14.66 -14.77 -6.91
CA GLY A 106 15.41 -15.54 -5.90
C GLY A 106 15.07 -15.12 -4.47
N VAL A 107 13.86 -14.62 -4.22
CA VAL A 107 13.39 -14.19 -2.90
C VAL A 107 12.63 -15.33 -2.24
N ALA A 108 13.10 -15.75 -1.07
CA ALA A 108 12.39 -16.69 -0.21
C ALA A 108 11.43 -15.97 0.73
N ALA A 109 10.33 -16.61 1.09
CA ALA A 109 9.42 -16.09 2.10
C ALA A 109 10.08 -16.15 3.48
N VAL A 110 9.92 -15.08 4.26
CA VAL A 110 10.41 -15.00 5.64
C VAL A 110 9.26 -14.83 6.63
N PRO A 111 9.43 -15.24 7.91
CA PRO A 111 8.43 -14.98 8.94
C PRO A 111 8.11 -13.49 9.04
N TRP A 112 6.85 -13.12 9.33
CA TRP A 112 6.41 -11.72 9.41
C TRP A 112 7.29 -10.83 10.31
N ARG A 113 7.78 -11.38 11.42
CA ARG A 113 8.62 -10.66 12.39
C ARG A 113 10.07 -10.47 11.94
N ALA A 114 10.49 -11.14 10.86
CA ALA A 114 11.82 -10.95 10.29
C ALA A 114 11.98 -9.54 9.71
N ASP A 115 13.21 -9.18 9.36
CA ASP A 115 13.51 -7.94 8.65
C ASP A 115 12.93 -7.93 7.21
N VAL A 116 12.95 -6.74 6.60
CA VAL A 116 12.36 -6.50 5.27
C VAL A 116 13.09 -7.35 4.21
N PRO A 117 12.40 -8.30 3.53
CA PRO A 117 13.04 -9.17 2.54
C PRO A 117 13.26 -8.48 1.20
N VAL A 118 12.38 -7.53 0.84
CA VAL A 118 12.35 -6.84 -0.46
C VAL A 118 11.92 -5.40 -0.28
N LYS A 119 12.59 -4.50 -1.00
CA LYS A 119 12.15 -3.12 -1.21
C LYS A 119 11.58 -3.00 -2.62
N ILE A 120 10.42 -2.38 -2.77
CA ILE A 120 9.81 -2.13 -4.07
C ILE A 120 9.72 -0.63 -4.30
N PHE A 121 10.23 -0.15 -5.43
CA PHE A 121 10.04 1.21 -5.90
C PHE A 121 9.07 1.25 -7.07
N GLY A 122 8.18 2.25 -7.10
CA GLY A 122 7.31 2.47 -8.25
C GLY A 122 6.58 3.81 -8.24
N ILE A 123 5.94 4.15 -9.35
CA ILE A 123 5.08 5.33 -9.47
C ILE A 123 3.67 4.84 -9.75
N LEU A 124 2.71 5.13 -8.85
CA LEU A 124 1.35 4.64 -9.03
C LEU A 124 0.69 5.26 -10.27
N PRO A 125 -0.08 4.47 -11.06
CA PRO A 125 -0.87 5.01 -12.15
C PRO A 125 -1.99 5.88 -11.58
N GLN A 126 -1.91 7.19 -11.81
CA GLN A 126 -2.82 8.23 -11.30
C GLN A 126 -4.32 7.83 -11.31
N LYS A 127 -4.85 7.33 -12.43
CA LYS A 127 -6.28 6.96 -12.55
C LYS A 127 -6.70 5.79 -11.65
N LYS A 128 -5.73 5.00 -11.17
CA LYS A 128 -5.93 3.77 -10.38
C LYS A 128 -5.28 3.85 -9.01
N GLU A 129 -4.77 5.01 -8.58
CA GLU A 129 -4.05 5.16 -7.30
C GLU A 129 -4.86 4.62 -6.14
N ARG A 130 -6.09 5.13 -5.96
CA ARG A 130 -6.98 4.73 -4.87
C ARG A 130 -7.27 3.23 -4.85
N ASN A 131 -7.59 2.66 -6.01
CA ASN A 131 -7.90 1.22 -6.13
C ASN A 131 -6.66 0.38 -5.85
N THR A 132 -5.48 0.84 -6.29
CA THR A 132 -4.21 0.17 -6.03
C THR A 132 -3.86 0.18 -4.54
N LEU A 133 -4.08 1.31 -3.86
CA LEU A 133 -3.90 1.41 -2.41
C LEU A 133 -4.83 0.45 -1.65
N TRP A 134 -6.09 0.33 -2.06
CA TRP A 134 -6.98 -0.68 -1.46
C TRP A 134 -6.51 -2.10 -1.73
N ARG A 135 -6.14 -2.44 -2.97
CA ARG A 135 -5.63 -3.78 -3.32
C ARG A 135 -4.40 -4.16 -2.49
N LEU A 136 -3.43 -3.25 -2.37
CA LEU A 136 -2.23 -3.46 -1.56
C LEU A 136 -2.56 -3.60 -0.07
N LEU A 137 -3.55 -2.85 0.42
CA LEU A 137 -4.04 -2.95 1.79
C LEU A 137 -4.66 -4.32 2.08
N PHE A 138 -5.54 -4.83 1.20
CA PHE A 138 -6.10 -6.17 1.37
C PHE A 138 -4.98 -7.23 1.38
N ALA A 139 -4.06 -7.17 0.42
CA ALA A 139 -2.93 -8.08 0.37
C ALA A 139 -2.07 -8.04 1.65
N LEU A 140 -1.86 -6.84 2.23
CA LEU A 140 -1.13 -6.65 3.48
C LEU A 140 -1.81 -7.38 4.64
N TYR A 141 -3.11 -7.12 4.83
CA TYR A 141 -3.88 -7.63 5.96
C TYR A 141 -4.20 -9.12 5.84
N GLU A 142 -4.24 -9.66 4.63
CA GLU A 142 -4.43 -11.09 4.35
C GLU A 142 -3.11 -11.87 4.29
N CYS A 143 -1.95 -11.19 4.37
CA CYS A 143 -0.62 -11.78 4.14
C CYS A 143 -0.55 -12.55 2.81
N SER A 144 -1.15 -11.97 1.76
CA SER A 144 -1.22 -12.55 0.42
C SER A 144 -0.36 -11.74 -0.57
N SER A 145 -0.28 -12.21 -1.81
CA SER A 145 0.55 -11.58 -2.85
C SER A 145 1.99 -11.37 -2.37
N ILE A 146 2.58 -10.20 -2.62
CA ILE A 146 3.92 -9.81 -2.17
C ILE A 146 4.12 -9.96 -0.65
N TYR A 147 3.07 -9.82 0.16
CA TYR A 147 3.16 -9.90 1.63
C TYR A 147 3.17 -11.33 2.15
N ARG A 148 2.91 -12.33 1.29
CA ARG A 148 3.19 -13.74 1.58
C ARG A 148 4.67 -13.98 1.89
N TYR A 149 5.53 -13.14 1.33
CA TYR A 149 6.98 -13.25 1.47
C TYR A 149 7.54 -12.52 2.69
N GLY A 150 6.69 -11.85 3.49
CA GLY A 150 7.07 -11.08 4.67
C GLY A 150 6.72 -9.60 4.53
N ARG A 151 7.38 -8.76 5.34
CA ARG A 151 7.10 -7.31 5.39
C ARG A 151 7.80 -6.56 4.27
N VAL A 152 7.28 -6.68 3.05
CA VAL A 152 7.77 -5.93 1.89
C VAL A 152 7.62 -4.43 2.14
N GLU A 153 8.70 -3.68 1.94
CA GLU A 153 8.70 -2.22 2.03
C GLU A 153 8.34 -1.61 0.67
N LEU A 154 7.33 -0.75 0.64
CA LEU A 154 6.92 -0.04 -0.57
C LEU A 154 7.42 1.40 -0.52
N ASN A 155 8.22 1.80 -1.51
CA ASN A 155 8.67 3.17 -1.72
C ASN A 155 8.00 3.68 -3.00
N ILE A 156 6.82 4.28 -2.88
CA ILE A 156 5.97 4.59 -4.02
C ILE A 156 5.73 6.09 -4.15
N PHE A 157 5.80 6.61 -5.38
CA PHE A 157 5.22 7.91 -5.68
C PHE A 157 3.71 7.80 -5.79
N ILE A 158 3.02 8.60 -4.97
CA ILE A 158 1.57 8.80 -4.99
C ILE A 158 1.25 10.28 -5.07
N SER A 159 0.08 10.64 -5.56
CA SER A 159 -0.38 12.02 -5.56
C SER A 159 -0.42 12.62 -4.14
N GLU A 160 -0.10 13.90 -4.03
CA GLU A 160 -0.15 14.64 -2.76
C GLU A 160 -1.54 14.51 -2.08
N LYS A 161 -2.62 14.49 -2.88
CA LYS A 161 -3.97 14.22 -2.39
C LYS A 161 -4.05 12.88 -1.64
N GLU A 162 -3.56 11.80 -2.24
CA GLU A 162 -3.64 10.47 -1.65
C GLU A 162 -2.69 10.36 -0.44
N TYR A 163 -1.51 10.98 -0.50
CA TYR A 163 -0.64 11.09 0.67
C TYR A 163 -1.33 11.78 1.85
N LYS A 164 -1.98 12.94 1.63
CA LYS A 164 -2.75 13.65 2.67
C LYS A 164 -3.87 12.79 3.25
N VAL A 165 -4.48 11.91 2.46
CA VAL A 165 -5.46 10.94 2.95
C VAL A 165 -4.80 9.90 3.85
N LEU A 166 -3.69 9.30 3.42
CA LEU A 166 -3.01 8.25 4.19
C LEU A 166 -2.51 8.77 5.56
N THR A 167 -2.07 10.03 5.62
CA THR A 167 -1.53 10.64 6.84
C THR A 167 -2.52 11.57 7.56
N ALA A 168 -3.80 11.55 7.20
CA ALA A 168 -4.79 12.42 7.81
C ALA A 168 -4.89 12.17 9.32
N LYS A 169 -5.16 13.23 10.07
CA LYS A 169 -5.36 13.18 11.52
C LYS A 169 -6.85 13.13 11.89
N PRO A 170 -7.20 12.61 13.07
CA PRO A 170 -8.58 12.66 13.54
C PRO A 170 -9.15 14.09 13.49
N GLY A 171 -10.40 14.22 13.05
CA GLY A 171 -11.08 15.51 12.84
C GLY A 171 -10.90 16.16 11.47
N GLU A 172 -9.91 15.73 10.66
CA GLU A 172 -9.67 16.27 9.31
C GLU A 172 -10.73 15.80 8.31
N THR A 173 -11.87 16.50 8.33
CA THR A 173 -13.15 16.06 7.72
C THR A 173 -13.09 15.68 6.23
N ARG A 174 -12.15 16.26 5.46
CA ARG A 174 -12.02 16.01 4.01
C ARG A 174 -11.05 14.88 3.67
N ALA A 175 -10.15 14.53 4.59
CA ALA A 175 -9.07 13.58 4.33
C ALA A 175 -9.21 12.29 5.14
N TYR A 176 -9.65 12.39 6.39
CA TYR A 176 -9.74 11.28 7.34
C TYR A 176 -10.85 10.30 6.95
N GLN A 177 -10.45 9.08 6.60
CA GLN A 177 -11.34 8.03 6.09
C GLN A 177 -10.79 6.64 6.39
N ALA A 178 -11.53 5.59 6.01
CA ALA A 178 -11.13 4.20 6.33
C ALA A 178 -9.71 3.85 5.86
N LEU A 179 -9.31 4.35 4.68
CA LEU A 179 -7.97 4.14 4.14
C LEU A 179 -6.88 4.74 5.06
N THR A 180 -7.16 5.89 5.69
CA THR A 180 -6.28 6.51 6.69
C THR A 180 -6.03 5.58 7.87
N VAL A 181 -7.12 5.10 8.49
CA VAL A 181 -7.04 4.24 9.67
C VAL A 181 -6.28 2.96 9.34
N LEU A 182 -6.65 2.29 8.26
CA LEU A 182 -6.12 0.97 7.94
C LEU A 182 -4.64 1.02 7.54
N TRP A 183 -4.19 2.05 6.82
CA TRP A 183 -2.76 2.20 6.50
C TRP A 183 -1.94 2.64 7.71
N GLN A 184 -2.45 3.52 8.58
CA GLN A 184 -1.70 3.94 9.79
C GLN A 184 -1.60 2.83 10.84
N VAL A 185 -2.60 1.94 10.93
CA VAL A 185 -2.51 0.71 11.75
C VAL A 185 -1.57 -0.31 11.09
N GLY A 186 -1.65 -0.46 9.77
CA GLY A 186 -0.93 -1.49 9.02
C GLY A 186 0.56 -1.21 8.83
N CYS A 187 0.93 0.06 8.67
CA CYS A 187 2.27 0.49 8.25
C CYS A 187 2.75 1.72 9.03
N GLU A 188 4.06 1.80 9.20
CA GLU A 188 4.73 3.09 9.36
C GLU A 188 4.76 3.80 8.00
N ILE A 189 4.32 5.07 7.99
CA ILE A 189 4.21 5.88 6.77
C ILE A 189 5.19 7.05 6.89
N GLN A 190 6.18 7.09 6.01
CA GLN A 190 7.20 8.14 5.99
C GLN A 190 7.20 8.84 4.63
N LEU A 191 7.13 10.17 4.64
CA LEU A 191 7.38 10.98 3.45
C LEU A 191 8.89 11.12 3.24
N LEU A 192 9.39 10.64 2.10
CA LEU A 192 10.81 10.72 1.75
C LEU A 192 11.11 11.95 0.89
N HIS A 193 10.23 12.27 -0.05
CA HIS A 193 10.43 13.37 -1.00
C HIS A 193 9.11 13.88 -1.56
N MET A 194 9.06 15.16 -1.93
CA MET A 194 7.96 15.76 -2.70
C MET A 194 8.50 16.35 -3.99
N GLU A 195 7.95 15.94 -5.12
CA GLU A 195 8.40 16.36 -6.44
C GLU A 195 7.22 16.92 -7.26
N PRO A 196 7.36 18.09 -7.91
CA PRO A 196 6.31 18.63 -8.78
C PRO A 196 5.95 17.67 -9.92
N TRP A 197 4.68 17.67 -10.35
CA TRP A 197 4.23 16.81 -11.46
C TRP A 197 5.00 17.03 -12.77
N SER A 198 5.47 18.27 -12.99
CA SER A 198 6.20 18.67 -14.20
C SER A 198 7.55 17.97 -14.36
N SER A 199 8.12 17.44 -13.29
CA SER A 199 9.39 16.72 -13.32
C SER A 199 9.29 15.29 -13.90
N PHE A 200 8.06 14.80 -14.15
CA PHE A 200 7.81 13.46 -14.66
C PHE A 200 7.28 13.46 -16.08
N VAL A 201 7.88 12.63 -16.94
CA VAL A 201 7.43 12.45 -18.33
C VAL A 201 6.29 11.43 -18.41
N THR A 202 5.39 11.62 -19.37
CA THR A 202 4.29 10.70 -19.68
C THR A 202 4.35 10.27 -21.15
N ASN A 203 3.81 9.08 -21.46
CA ASN A 203 3.65 8.61 -22.85
C ASN A 203 2.33 9.10 -23.48
N LEU A 204 1.65 10.09 -22.90
CA LEU A 204 0.37 10.59 -23.41
C LEU A 204 0.63 11.45 -24.65
N LYS A 205 0.06 11.05 -25.80
CA LYS A 205 0.22 11.70 -27.10
C LYS A 205 -0.25 13.17 -27.16
N ASN A 206 -1.02 13.64 -26.17
CA ASN A 206 -1.64 14.96 -26.20
C ASN A 206 -0.89 16.06 -25.42
N GLY A 207 0.40 15.88 -25.10
CA GLY A 207 1.29 16.95 -24.60
C GLY A 207 0.94 17.57 -23.23
N GLY A 208 -0.20 17.23 -22.64
CA GLY A 208 -0.61 17.77 -21.35
C GLY A 208 0.04 17.04 -20.18
N LEU A 209 0.74 17.78 -19.31
CA LEU A 209 0.94 17.38 -17.92
C LEU A 209 -0.43 17.43 -17.22
N ALA A 210 -1.27 16.41 -17.40
CA ALA A 210 -2.55 16.35 -16.72
C ALA A 210 -2.33 16.11 -15.22
N VAL A 211 -2.11 17.19 -14.48
CA VAL A 211 -2.32 17.23 -13.04
C VAL A 211 -3.82 17.03 -12.83
N PRO A 212 -4.26 15.99 -12.11
CA PRO A 212 -5.67 15.76 -11.95
C PRO A 212 -6.19 16.84 -10.99
N LYS A 213 -7.24 17.55 -11.42
CA LYS A 213 -7.87 18.58 -10.58
C LYS A 213 -8.33 17.96 -9.27
N SER A 214 -7.98 18.61 -8.16
CA SER A 214 -8.47 18.28 -6.83
C SER A 214 -9.14 19.52 -6.25
N THR A 215 -10.41 19.39 -5.85
CA THR A 215 -11.19 20.52 -5.33
C THR A 215 -10.90 20.80 -3.86
N TRP A 216 -10.52 19.76 -3.10
CA TRP A 216 -10.61 19.78 -1.65
C TRP A 216 -9.29 19.56 -0.92
N LEU A 217 -8.30 18.98 -1.59
CA LEU A 217 -6.97 18.68 -1.05
C LEU A 217 -5.90 19.17 -2.04
N PRO A 218 -4.74 19.63 -1.55
CA PRO A 218 -3.58 19.95 -2.39
C PRO A 218 -3.20 18.79 -3.30
N ASN A 219 -2.75 19.09 -4.51
CA ASN A 219 -2.41 18.06 -5.49
C ASN A 219 -1.36 18.50 -6.51
N ASP A 220 -0.39 19.31 -6.10
CA ASP A 220 0.60 19.91 -7.01
C ASP A 220 1.88 19.07 -7.11
N HIS A 221 1.99 18.02 -6.28
CA HIS A 221 3.16 17.16 -6.20
C HIS A 221 2.81 15.67 -6.29
N LEU A 222 3.82 14.89 -6.66
CA LEU A 222 3.93 13.49 -6.31
C LEU A 222 4.82 13.36 -5.06
N CYS A 223 4.30 12.65 -4.07
CA CYS A 223 4.99 12.34 -2.82
C CYS A 223 5.61 10.95 -2.92
N LEU A 224 6.93 10.85 -2.76
CA LEU A 224 7.60 9.56 -2.53
C LEU A 224 7.36 9.16 -1.09
N VAL A 225 6.57 8.11 -0.89
CA VAL A 225 6.16 7.63 0.43
C VAL A 225 6.72 6.24 0.65
N ARG A 226 7.36 6.04 1.80
CA ARG A 226 7.75 4.73 2.31
C ARG A 226 6.64 4.19 3.19
N LEU A 227 6.16 3.00 2.87
CA LEU A 227 5.19 2.24 3.63
C LEU A 227 5.88 0.96 4.12
N THR A 228 6.11 0.89 5.44
CA THR A 228 6.78 -0.24 6.08
C THR A 228 5.76 -0.97 6.95
N PRO A 229 5.39 -2.23 6.62
CA PRO A 229 4.47 -3.00 7.45
C PRO A 229 4.94 -3.10 8.90
N GLN A 230 4.02 -2.88 9.84
CA GLN A 230 4.28 -2.94 11.27
C GLN A 230 4.61 -4.38 11.70
N GLN A 231 5.73 -4.58 12.41
CA GLN A 231 6.12 -5.89 12.93
C GLN A 231 5.09 -6.48 13.88
N ASN A 232 4.40 -5.62 14.64
CA ASN A 232 3.39 -5.99 15.63
C ASN A 232 1.96 -5.93 15.09
N LEU A 233 1.74 -5.80 13.77
CA LEU A 233 0.40 -5.71 13.17
C LEU A 233 -0.52 -6.86 13.62
N PHE A 234 -0.02 -8.09 13.58
CA PHE A 234 -0.77 -9.29 13.95
C PHE A 234 -0.51 -9.74 15.40
N THR A 235 -0.38 -8.80 16.32
CA THR A 235 -0.30 -9.08 17.76
C THR A 235 -1.66 -8.86 18.44
N GLY A 236 -1.99 -9.70 19.41
CA GLY A 236 -3.30 -9.70 20.09
C GLY A 236 -4.39 -10.40 19.28
N GLY A 237 -5.56 -9.77 19.17
CA GLY A 237 -6.75 -10.36 18.50
C GLY A 237 -6.76 -10.25 16.96
N LEU A 238 -6.02 -9.30 16.38
CA LEU A 238 -5.97 -9.11 14.93
C LEU A 238 -5.04 -10.14 14.27
N LYS A 239 -5.58 -10.92 13.34
CA LYS A 239 -4.89 -12.01 12.62
C LYS A 239 -5.24 -11.93 11.13
N PRO A 240 -4.42 -12.52 10.23
CA PRO A 240 -4.77 -12.55 8.81
C PRO A 240 -6.13 -13.19 8.53
N THR A 241 -6.54 -14.18 9.33
CA THR A 241 -7.82 -14.90 9.17
C THR A 241 -9.06 -14.08 9.55
N ASN A 242 -8.91 -12.98 10.29
CA ASN A 242 -10.03 -12.13 10.72
C ASN A 242 -9.87 -10.67 10.26
N SER A 243 -8.91 -10.40 9.37
CA SER A 243 -8.57 -9.05 8.95
C SER A 243 -9.61 -8.42 8.01
N ALA A 244 -10.27 -9.23 7.18
CA ALA A 244 -11.39 -8.78 6.34
C ALA A 244 -12.52 -8.17 7.18
N THR A 245 -12.83 -8.81 8.31
CA THR A 245 -13.77 -8.31 9.31
C THR A 245 -13.32 -6.97 9.90
N PHE A 246 -12.04 -6.83 10.28
CA PHE A 246 -11.52 -5.57 10.79
C PHE A 246 -11.65 -4.43 9.76
N ILE A 247 -11.27 -4.69 8.51
CA ILE A 247 -11.39 -3.75 7.40
C ILE A 247 -12.85 -3.33 7.22
N PHE A 248 -13.77 -4.29 7.22
CA PHE A 248 -15.20 -4.03 7.11
C PHE A 248 -15.70 -3.15 8.26
N MET A 249 -15.36 -3.49 9.51
CA MET A 249 -15.75 -2.71 10.70
C MET A 249 -15.30 -1.25 10.58
N VAL A 250 -14.04 -1.00 10.22
CA VAL A 250 -13.51 0.37 10.04
C VAL A 250 -14.27 1.11 8.94
N LYS A 251 -14.55 0.45 7.81
CA LYS A 251 -15.35 1.04 6.72
C LYS A 251 -16.75 1.41 7.19
N GLN A 252 -17.41 0.55 7.96
CA GLN A 252 -18.77 0.80 8.47
C GLN A 252 -18.80 1.94 9.50
N CYS A 253 -17.83 2.01 10.41
CA CYS A 253 -17.69 3.14 11.33
C CYS A 253 -17.54 4.47 10.59
N LEU A 254 -16.72 4.50 9.53
CA LEU A 254 -16.41 5.71 8.77
C LEU A 254 -17.34 5.98 7.58
N ALA A 255 -18.38 5.15 7.37
CA ALA A 255 -19.41 5.40 6.36
C ALA A 255 -20.24 6.66 6.68
N LYS A 256 -20.46 6.95 7.97
CA LYS A 256 -21.03 8.22 8.44
C LYS A 256 -20.06 8.83 9.45
N PRO A 257 -18.97 9.49 9.00
CA PRO A 257 -17.85 9.85 9.87
C PRO A 257 -18.20 10.84 10.99
N LYS A 258 -19.32 11.58 10.83
CA LYS A 258 -19.86 12.55 11.81
C LYS A 258 -20.87 11.93 12.80
N SER A 259 -21.31 10.69 12.60
CA SER A 259 -22.21 10.04 13.57
C SER A 259 -21.43 9.58 14.79
N ARG A 260 -22.11 9.50 15.94
CA ARG A 260 -21.51 8.94 17.15
C ARG A 260 -21.18 7.47 16.93
N LEU A 261 -20.07 7.03 17.50
CA LEU A 261 -19.69 5.63 17.44
C LEU A 261 -20.74 4.73 18.10
N THR A 262 -21.36 5.19 19.19
CA THR A 262 -22.44 4.48 19.89
C THR A 262 -23.60 4.13 18.97
N ASP A 263 -24.01 5.06 18.09
CA ASP A 263 -25.14 4.86 17.18
C ASP A 263 -24.83 3.72 16.21
N ARG A 264 -23.56 3.62 15.78
CA ARG A 264 -23.08 2.53 14.93
C ARG A 264 -23.02 1.20 15.68
N LEU A 265 -22.44 1.17 16.87
CA LEU A 265 -22.33 -0.05 17.67
C LEU A 265 -23.71 -0.61 18.07
N ASN A 266 -24.66 0.27 18.40
CA ASN A 266 -26.05 -0.12 18.67
C ASN A 266 -26.72 -0.71 17.43
N SER A 267 -26.40 -0.23 16.22
CA SER A 267 -26.93 -0.81 14.98
C SER A 267 -26.41 -2.23 14.69
N TRP A 268 -25.38 -2.68 15.42
CA TRP A 268 -24.87 -4.06 15.37
C TRP A 268 -25.40 -4.91 16.53
N SER A 269 -26.45 -4.45 17.23
CA SER A 269 -27.07 -5.14 18.36
C SER A 269 -26.08 -5.50 19.49
N LEU A 270 -25.06 -4.65 19.69
CA LEU A 270 -24.08 -4.84 20.75
C LEU A 270 -24.63 -4.36 22.10
N ASP A 271 -25.04 -5.32 22.93
CA ASP A 271 -25.39 -5.05 24.32
C ASP A 271 -24.23 -4.42 25.09
N ASN A 272 -24.53 -3.47 25.98
CA ASN A 272 -23.55 -2.80 26.84
C ASN A 272 -22.43 -2.03 26.12
N CYS A 273 -22.67 -1.47 24.92
CA CYS A 273 -21.71 -0.62 24.20
C CYS A 273 -21.10 0.51 25.06
N GLY A 274 -21.87 1.07 25.99
CA GLY A 274 -21.43 2.12 26.89
C GLY A 274 -20.48 1.67 28.01
N LYS A 275 -20.40 0.36 28.29
CA LYS A 275 -19.38 -0.27 29.14
C LYS A 275 -18.10 -0.49 28.34
N LEU A 276 -18.23 -1.08 27.15
CA LEU A 276 -17.12 -1.31 26.21
C LEU A 276 -16.34 -0.01 25.91
N LEU A 277 -17.03 1.06 25.53
CA LEU A 277 -16.36 2.34 25.24
C LEU A 277 -15.66 2.93 26.47
N ARG A 278 -16.21 2.70 27.68
CA ARG A 278 -15.58 3.17 28.93
C ARG A 278 -14.29 2.41 29.22
N GLU A 279 -14.28 1.10 29.03
CA GLU A 279 -13.08 0.26 29.20
C GLU A 279 -11.98 0.60 28.19
N LEU A 280 -12.37 1.07 26.99
CA LEU A 280 -11.46 1.54 25.95
C LEU A 280 -11.07 3.02 26.09
N GLU A 281 -11.58 3.71 27.11
CA GLU A 281 -11.38 5.16 27.33
C GLU A 281 -11.87 6.04 26.16
N ILE A 282 -12.85 5.56 25.40
CA ILE A 282 -13.47 6.30 24.29
C ILE A 282 -14.70 7.06 24.82
N PRO A 283 -14.77 8.39 24.63
CA PRO A 283 -15.93 9.18 25.05
C PRO A 283 -17.23 8.70 24.39
N ARG A 284 -18.33 8.64 25.15
CA ARG A 284 -19.64 8.19 24.62
C ARG A 284 -20.19 9.04 23.47
N ASN A 285 -19.81 10.32 23.42
CA ASN A 285 -20.19 11.24 22.36
C ASN A 285 -19.15 11.30 21.22
N ALA A 286 -18.12 10.45 21.22
CA ALA A 286 -17.09 10.45 20.20
C ALA A 286 -17.70 10.13 18.82
N GLU A 287 -17.41 10.98 17.85
CA GLU A 287 -17.68 10.73 16.44
C GLU A 287 -16.59 9.82 15.87
N ALA A 288 -16.95 8.95 14.91
CA ALA A 288 -15.98 8.03 14.32
C ALA A 288 -14.73 8.76 13.78
N ARG A 289 -14.88 9.90 13.11
CA ARG A 289 -13.73 10.67 12.58
C ARG A 289 -12.77 11.23 13.63
N ASN A 290 -13.16 11.24 14.91
CA ASN A 290 -12.34 11.79 16.00
C ASN A 290 -11.51 10.71 16.70
N LEU A 291 -11.75 9.43 16.42
CA LEU A 291 -10.94 8.33 16.96
C LEU A 291 -9.59 8.26 16.26
N HIS A 292 -8.55 7.97 17.02
CA HIS A 292 -7.24 7.61 16.48
C HIS A 292 -7.30 6.22 15.80
N PRO A 293 -6.42 5.94 14.82
CA PRO A 293 -6.40 4.64 14.14
C PRO A 293 -6.29 3.44 15.09
N GLU A 294 -5.49 3.56 16.16
CA GLU A 294 -5.32 2.48 17.13
C GLU A 294 -6.58 2.23 17.98
N ASP A 295 -7.46 3.23 18.15
CA ASP A 295 -8.74 3.06 18.85
C ASP A 295 -9.63 2.06 18.11
N TYR A 296 -9.59 2.05 16.78
CA TYR A 296 -10.30 1.07 15.97
C TYR A 296 -9.75 -0.34 16.18
N ARG A 297 -8.42 -0.48 16.27
CA ARG A 297 -7.80 -1.78 16.54
C ARG A 297 -8.17 -2.30 17.93
N ARG A 298 -8.10 -1.45 18.96
CA ARG A 298 -8.51 -1.81 20.33
C ARG A 298 -9.99 -2.16 20.41
N LEU A 299 -10.86 -1.38 19.74
CA LEU A 299 -12.28 -1.66 19.63
C LEU A 299 -12.52 -3.03 18.98
N PHE A 300 -11.86 -3.32 17.86
CA PHE A 300 -12.00 -4.60 17.19
C PHE A 300 -11.62 -5.78 18.09
N GLN A 301 -10.46 -5.70 18.75
CA GLN A 301 -10.00 -6.74 19.66
C GLN A 301 -10.96 -6.96 20.83
N ALA A 302 -11.54 -5.90 21.37
CA ALA A 302 -12.51 -6.01 22.45
C ALA A 302 -13.84 -6.63 21.98
N LEU A 303 -14.29 -6.32 20.76
CA LEU A 303 -15.48 -6.93 20.16
C LEU A 303 -15.31 -8.44 19.91
N GLN A 304 -14.11 -8.89 19.53
CA GLN A 304 -13.83 -10.32 19.35
C GLN A 304 -13.94 -11.15 20.63
N ASN A 305 -13.75 -10.51 21.80
CA ASN A 305 -13.91 -11.16 23.09
C ASN A 305 -15.37 -11.17 23.57
N SER A 306 -16.29 -10.51 22.84
CA SER A 306 -17.73 -10.55 23.13
C SER A 306 -18.39 -11.66 22.31
N SER A 307 -19.12 -12.56 22.98
CA SER A 307 -19.80 -13.71 22.36
C SER A 307 -20.84 -13.35 21.30
N ILE A 308 -21.30 -12.08 21.27
CA ILE A 308 -22.39 -11.58 20.41
C ILE A 308 -21.92 -11.28 18.99
N PHE A 309 -20.64 -10.92 18.82
CA PHE A 309 -20.14 -10.39 17.54
C PHE A 309 -19.86 -11.48 16.50
N THR A 310 -19.57 -12.71 16.92
CA THR A 310 -19.11 -13.80 16.05
C THR A 310 -20.20 -14.50 15.25
N GLU A 311 -21.46 -14.50 15.68
CA GLU A 311 -22.51 -15.36 15.08
C GLU A 311 -23.45 -14.64 14.11
N THR A 312 -23.70 -13.35 14.27
CA THR A 312 -24.80 -12.65 13.56
C THR A 312 -24.36 -11.73 12.42
N TRP A 313 -23.09 -11.28 12.38
CA TRP A 313 -22.70 -10.17 11.50
C TRP A 313 -21.91 -10.58 10.24
N PHE A 314 -21.32 -11.77 10.19
CA PHE A 314 -20.18 -12.03 9.29
C PHE A 314 -20.41 -12.91 8.06
N HIS A 315 -21.52 -13.64 7.97
CA HIS A 315 -21.69 -14.58 6.85
C HIS A 315 -22.22 -13.93 5.56
N ASP A 316 -23.11 -12.93 5.64
CA ASP A 316 -23.77 -12.40 4.44
C ASP A 316 -23.15 -11.09 3.90
N ASP A 317 -22.90 -10.08 4.75
CA ASP A 317 -22.46 -8.74 4.30
C ASP A 317 -20.99 -8.65 3.84
N VAL A 318 -20.10 -9.47 4.42
CA VAL A 318 -18.69 -9.52 3.99
C VAL A 318 -18.59 -10.17 2.60
N LEU A 319 -19.39 -11.21 2.35
CA LEU A 319 -19.44 -11.89 1.06
C LEU A 319 -20.00 -10.99 -0.05
N GLU A 320 -21.03 -10.19 0.23
CA GLU A 320 -21.55 -9.20 -0.73
C GLU A 320 -20.59 -8.03 -0.96
N SER A 321 -19.96 -7.49 0.09
CA SER A 321 -19.04 -6.36 -0.07
C SER A 321 -17.73 -6.74 -0.77
N ILE A 322 -17.22 -7.97 -0.61
CA ILE A 322 -16.11 -8.50 -1.41
C ILE A 322 -16.49 -8.60 -2.89
N ARG A 323 -17.76 -8.95 -3.21
CA ARG A 323 -18.25 -9.00 -4.60
C ARG A 323 -18.37 -7.61 -5.24
N HIS A 324 -18.65 -6.57 -4.46
CA HIS A 324 -18.82 -5.20 -4.95
C HIS A 324 -17.55 -4.33 -4.96
N ILE A 325 -16.45 -4.80 -4.38
CA ILE A 325 -15.13 -4.14 -4.41
C ILE A 325 -14.35 -4.50 -5.69
N ASN A 326 -14.80 -5.51 -6.43
CA ASN A 326 -14.23 -5.98 -7.70
C ASN A 326 -14.88 -5.31 -8.91
#